data_AF-A0A2M7NVL8-F1
#
_entry.id   AF-A0A2M7NVL8-F1
#
_cell.length_a   1.000
_cell.length_b   1.000
_cell.length_c   1.000
_cell.angle_alpha   90.00
_cell.angle_beta   90.00
_cell.angle_gamma   90.00
#
_symmetry.space_group_name_H-M   'P 1'
#
loop_
_entity.id
_entity.type
_entity.pdbx_description
1 polymer ?
#
loop_
_entity_poly.entity_id
_entity_poly.type
_entity_poly.pdbx_seq_one_letter_code
_entity_poly.pdbx_strand_id
1 'polypeptide(L)'
;IEGGIINLHGRWLSFGGVCLMDSSGRKGFGSSAMFELPGSVVKELLSGVELGDVMDKIQNGHNTKQKHGAVGFFTKGRIDRKKLYESGIISALIPFLNTELFDGRP
;
A
#
# COMPACT_ATOMS: atom_id res chain seq x y z
N ILE A 1 2.32 -4.08 8.10
CA ILE A 1 2.10 -3.49 6.75
C ILE A 1 1.15 -2.34 6.98
N GLU A 2 1.53 -1.13 6.60
CA GLU A 2 0.73 0.07 6.87
C GLU A 2 0.42 0.82 5.58
N GLY A 3 -0.83 1.25 5.43
CA GLY A 3 -1.26 2.06 4.29
C GLY A 3 -0.87 3.52 4.46
N GLY A 4 -0.67 4.23 3.36
CA GLY A 4 -0.40 5.67 3.38
C GLY A 4 -0.65 6.33 2.04
N ILE A 5 -0.57 7.65 2.05
CA ILE A 5 -0.52 8.45 0.83
C ILE A 5 0.73 9.33 0.81
N ILE A 6 1.29 9.53 -0.38
CA ILE A 6 2.47 10.37 -0.59
C ILE A 6 2.21 11.31 -1.77
N ASN A 7 2.63 12.56 -1.64
CA ASN A 7 2.64 13.49 -2.77
C ASN A 7 3.99 13.40 -3.49
N LEU A 8 3.98 12.87 -4.70
CA LEU A 8 5.13 12.81 -5.58
C LEU A 8 4.82 13.60 -6.85
N HIS A 9 5.61 14.64 -7.14
CA HIS A 9 5.47 15.48 -8.32
C HIS A 9 4.06 16.09 -8.50
N GLY A 10 3.42 16.51 -7.40
CA GLY A 10 2.08 17.08 -7.43
C GLY A 10 0.96 16.05 -7.57
N ARG A 11 1.27 14.75 -7.48
CA ARG A 11 0.31 13.66 -7.55
C ARG A 11 0.26 12.90 -6.24
N TRP A 12 -0.94 12.68 -5.74
CA TRP A 12 -1.15 11.90 -4.52
C TRP A 12 -1.30 10.42 -4.86
N LEU A 13 -0.39 9.62 -4.35
CA LEU A 13 -0.34 8.18 -4.58
C LEU A 13 -0.64 7.45 -3.28
N SER A 14 -1.52 6.45 -3.35
CA SER A 14 -1.66 5.45 -2.29
C SER A 14 -0.56 4.41 -2.42
N PHE A 15 -0.03 3.99 -1.27
CA PHE A 15 0.92 2.89 -1.15
C PHE A 15 0.67 2.15 0.17
N GLY A 16 1.30 0.99 0.33
CA GLY A 16 1.44 0.38 1.64
C GLY A 16 2.89 0.03 1.93
N GLY A 17 3.40 0.54 3.04
CA GLY A 17 4.73 0.26 3.56
C GLY A 17 4.77 -1.12 4.22
N VAL A 18 5.85 -1.86 3.95
CA VAL A 18 6.09 -3.20 4.49
C VAL A 18 7.39 -3.17 5.29
N CYS A 19 7.33 -3.68 6.52
CA CYS A 19 8.49 -3.96 7.35
C CYS A 19 8.42 -5.42 7.79
N LEU A 20 9.50 -6.16 7.57
CA LEU A 20 9.73 -7.49 8.11
C LEU A 20 10.84 -7.42 9.15
N MET A 21 10.70 -8.17 10.23
CA MET A 21 11.70 -8.26 11.29
C MET A 21 11.85 -9.72 11.71
N ASP A 22 13.08 -10.23 11.77
CA ASP A 22 13.35 -11.55 12.35
C ASP A 22 13.60 -11.46 13.86
N SER A 23 13.79 -12.61 14.49
CA SER A 23 14.03 -12.71 15.95
C SER A 23 15.36 -12.09 16.40
N SER A 24 16.31 -11.88 15.49
CA SER A 24 17.58 -11.19 15.77
C SER A 24 17.47 -9.67 15.72
N GLY A 25 16.31 -9.16 15.29
CA GLY A 25 16.06 -7.73 15.12
C GLY A 25 16.48 -7.18 13.76
N ARG A 26 16.95 -8.03 12.83
CA ARG A 26 17.23 -7.61 11.45
C ARG A 26 15.94 -7.17 10.78
N LYS A 27 15.96 -6.01 10.12
CA LYS A 27 14.79 -5.43 9.45
C LYS A 27 14.96 -5.38 7.95
N GLY A 28 13.87 -5.61 7.24
CA GLY A 28 13.77 -5.32 5.82
C GLY A 28 12.53 -4.52 5.48
N PHE A 29 12.69 -3.61 4.53
CA PHE A 29 11.66 -2.66 4.14
C PHE A 29 11.33 -2.82 2.67
N GLY A 30 10.05 -2.69 2.36
CA GLY A 30 9.54 -2.69 1.00
C GLY A 30 8.26 -1.87 0.94
N SER A 31 7.70 -1.74 -0.26
CA SER A 31 6.40 -1.11 -0.45
C SER A 31 5.59 -1.87 -1.48
N SER A 32 4.27 -1.80 -1.38
CA SER A 32 3.41 -2.16 -2.50
C SER A 32 3.70 -1.28 -3.71
N ALA A 33 3.17 -1.68 -4.87
CA ALA A 33 3.03 -0.74 -5.98
C ALA A 33 2.21 0.49 -5.55
N MET A 34 2.56 1.65 -6.09
CA MET A 34 1.84 2.90 -5.87
C MET A 34 0.77 3.09 -6.93
N PHE A 35 -0.36 3.70 -6.57
CA PHE A 35 -1.38 4.10 -7.54
C PHE A 35 -1.96 5.46 -7.18
N GLU A 36 -2.29 6.25 -8.21
CA GLU A 36 -2.83 7.59 -8.04
C GLU A 36 -4.26 7.57 -7.50
N LEU A 37 -4.56 8.50 -6.60
CA LEU A 37 -5.89 8.68 -6.05
C LEU A 37 -6.60 9.87 -6.72
N PRO A 38 -7.92 9.78 -6.94
CA PRO A 38 -8.72 10.92 -7.38
C PRO A 38 -8.65 12.07 -6.38
N GLY A 39 -8.67 13.32 -6.87
CA GLY A 39 -8.61 14.51 -6.01
C GLY A 39 -9.74 14.58 -4.96
N SER A 40 -10.92 14.04 -5.26
CA SER A 40 -12.03 13.92 -4.30
C SER A 40 -11.67 13.03 -3.12
N VAL A 41 -11.03 11.88 -3.37
CA VAL A 41 -10.57 10.94 -2.33
C VAL A 41 -9.47 11.61 -1.51
N VAL A 42 -8.48 12.20 -2.18
CA VAL A 42 -7.35 12.90 -1.53
C VAL A 42 -7.84 13.96 -0.55
N LYS A 43 -8.84 14.76 -0.94
CA LYS A 43 -9.40 15.80 -0.08
C LYS A 43 -9.96 15.24 1.23
N GLU A 44 -10.65 14.11 1.19
CA GLU A 44 -11.15 13.45 2.41
C GLU A 44 -10.01 12.87 3.25
N LEU A 45 -9.02 12.23 2.62
CA LEU A 45 -7.87 11.67 3.34
C LEU A 45 -7.06 12.75 4.07
N LEU A 46 -6.81 13.88 3.41
CA LEU A 46 -6.11 15.02 4.01
C LEU A 46 -6.91 15.69 5.14
N SER A 47 -8.23 15.45 5.21
CA SER A 47 -9.07 15.87 6.34
C SER A 47 -9.09 14.87 7.51
N GLY A 48 -8.32 13.77 7.41
CA GLY A 48 -8.20 12.76 8.45
C GLY A 48 -9.20 11.60 8.34
N VAL A 49 -9.92 11.49 7.22
CA VAL A 49 -10.83 10.36 6.98
C VAL A 49 -10.03 9.16 6.47
N GLU A 50 -10.36 7.96 6.95
CA GLU A 50 -9.73 6.72 6.51
C GLU A 50 -10.12 6.36 5.06
N LEU A 51 -9.17 5.81 4.28
CA LEU A 51 -9.43 5.41 2.90
C LEU A 51 -10.54 4.35 2.80
N GLY A 52 -10.65 3.47 3.79
CA GLY A 52 -11.74 2.48 3.86
C GLY A 52 -13.11 3.17 3.83
N ASP A 53 -13.31 4.16 4.69
CA ASP A 53 -14.58 4.89 4.81
C ASP A 53 -14.91 5.68 3.55
N VAL A 54 -13.92 6.33 2.95
CA VAL A 54 -14.09 7.05 1.67
C VAL A 54 -14.51 6.08 0.57
N MET A 55 -13.85 4.92 0.48
CA MET A 55 -14.17 3.92 -0.53
C MET A 55 -15.54 3.28 -0.30
N ASP A 56 -15.95 3.07 0.95
CA ASP A 56 -17.28 2.54 1.27
C ASP A 56 -18.39 3.50 0.82
N LYS A 57 -18.23 4.81 1.04
CA LYS A 57 -19.17 5.82 0.52
C LYS A 57 -19.29 5.76 -1.01
N ILE A 58 -18.15 5.70 -1.70
CA ILE A 58 -18.09 5.61 -3.17
C ILE A 58 -18.77 4.32 -3.66
N GLN A 59 -18.41 3.18 -3.07
CA GLN A 59 -18.92 1.86 -3.45
C GLN A 59 -20.41 1.70 -3.22
N ASN A 60 -20.92 2.21 -2.10
CA ASN A 60 -22.36 2.25 -1.83
C ASN A 60 -23.09 3.14 -2.83
N GLY A 61 -22.52 4.30 -3.19
CA GLY A 61 -23.07 5.18 -4.23
C GLY A 61 -23.10 4.55 -5.63
N HIS A 62 -22.16 3.66 -5.93
CA HIS A 62 -22.13 2.89 -7.19
C HIS A 62 -22.89 1.55 -7.12
N ASN A 63 -23.48 1.20 -5.97
CA ASN A 63 -24.13 -0.09 -5.73
C ASN A 63 -23.20 -1.31 -5.98
N THR A 64 -21.89 -1.14 -5.74
CA THR A 64 -20.86 -2.16 -5.95
C THR A 64 -20.12 -2.47 -4.65
N LYS A 65 -20.34 -3.64 -4.04
CA LYS A 65 -19.51 -4.10 -2.90
C LYS A 65 -18.31 -4.90 -3.39
N GLN A 66 -17.12 -4.29 -3.43
CA GLN A 66 -15.89 -4.96 -3.84
C GLN A 66 -15.06 -5.35 -2.61
N LYS A 67 -14.87 -6.66 -2.40
CA LYS A 67 -14.04 -7.19 -1.30
C LYS A 67 -12.52 -7.00 -1.51
N HIS A 68 -12.11 -6.43 -2.65
CA HIS A 68 -10.71 -6.36 -3.09
C HIS A 68 -9.97 -5.07 -2.64
N GLY A 69 -10.65 -4.18 -1.90
CA GLY A 69 -10.11 -2.90 -1.46
C GLY A 69 -10.04 -1.83 -2.56
N ALA A 70 -9.49 -0.66 -2.24
CA ALA A 70 -9.40 0.50 -3.13
C ALA A 70 -8.72 0.16 -4.48
N VAL A 71 -7.58 -0.54 -4.44
CA VAL A 71 -6.84 -0.96 -5.64
C VAL A 71 -7.68 -1.86 -6.54
N GLY A 72 -8.48 -2.76 -5.97
CA GLY A 72 -9.37 -3.63 -6.74
C GLY A 72 -10.50 -2.86 -7.40
N PHE A 73 -11.04 -1.84 -6.73
CA PHE A 73 -12.01 -0.95 -7.33
C PHE A 73 -11.42 -0.17 -8.51
N PHE A 74 -10.30 0.52 -8.31
CA PHE A 74 -9.70 1.37 -9.35
C PHE A 74 -9.13 0.58 -10.54
N THR A 75 -8.65 -0.64 -10.31
CA THR A 75 -8.13 -1.51 -11.38
C THR A 75 -9.19 -2.41 -12.02
N LYS A 76 -10.48 -2.26 -11.67
CA LYS A 76 -11.58 -3.12 -12.15
C LYS A 76 -11.32 -4.61 -11.89
N GLY A 77 -10.82 -4.92 -10.69
CA GLY A 77 -10.54 -6.28 -10.23
C GLY A 77 -9.27 -6.93 -10.80
N ARG A 78 -8.44 -6.20 -11.55
CA ARG A 78 -7.19 -6.77 -12.12
C ARG A 78 -6.07 -6.93 -11.10
N ILE A 79 -6.09 -6.12 -10.04
CA ILE A 79 -5.19 -6.22 -8.89
C ILE A 79 -6.06 -6.22 -7.64
N ASP A 80 -5.95 -7.28 -6.84
CA ASP A 80 -6.53 -7.32 -5.50
C ASP A 80 -5.50 -6.90 -4.44
N ARG A 81 -5.96 -6.78 -3.19
CA ARG A 81 -5.11 -6.44 -2.06
C ARG A 81 -3.97 -7.44 -1.85
N LYS A 82 -4.20 -8.73 -2.09
CA LYS A 82 -3.17 -9.77 -1.90
C LYS A 82 -2.03 -9.56 -2.89
N LYS A 83 -2.36 -9.45 -4.18
CA LYS A 83 -1.41 -9.24 -5.27
C LYS A 83 -0.69 -7.89 -5.14
N LEU A 84 -1.37 -6.87 -4.64
CA LEU A 84 -0.76 -5.56 -4.38
C LEU A 84 0.40 -5.67 -3.36
N TYR A 85 0.22 -6.45 -2.29
CA TYR A 85 1.21 -6.56 -1.21
C TYR A 85 2.28 -7.61 -1.44
N GLU A 86 2.03 -8.62 -2.28
CA GLU A 86 2.96 -9.70 -2.59
C GLU A 86 4.35 -9.16 -2.97
N SER A 87 4.42 -8.26 -3.96
CA SER A 87 5.69 -7.65 -4.38
C SER A 87 6.37 -6.82 -3.30
N GLY A 88 5.60 -6.17 -2.42
CA GLY A 88 6.16 -5.38 -1.32
C GLY A 88 6.77 -6.26 -0.22
N ILE A 89 6.15 -7.41 0.06
CA ILE A 89 6.68 -8.42 0.98
C ILE A 89 7.95 -9.04 0.39
N ILE A 90 7.93 -9.42 -0.89
CA ILE A 90 9.12 -9.94 -1.59
C ILE A 90 10.26 -8.91 -1.54
N SER A 91 9.96 -7.62 -1.76
CA SER A 91 10.97 -6.56 -1.66
C SER A 91 11.53 -6.42 -0.25
N ALA A 92 10.68 -6.51 0.78
CA ALA A 92 11.12 -6.46 2.17
C ALA A 92 12.00 -7.68 2.58
N LEU A 93 11.94 -8.79 1.83
CA LEU A 93 12.79 -9.97 2.05
C LEU A 93 14.22 -9.82 1.53
N ILE A 94 14.52 -8.83 0.68
CA ILE A 94 15.84 -8.64 0.06
C ILE A 94 17.00 -8.72 1.09
N PRO A 95 16.94 -7.97 2.22
CA PRO A 95 17.79 -8.13 3.39
C PRO A 95 18.10 -9.52 3.91
N PHE A 96 17.12 -10.42 3.86
CA PHE A 96 17.20 -11.76 4.44
C PHE A 96 17.68 -12.79 3.40
N LEU A 97 17.52 -12.47 2.12
CA LEU A 97 17.95 -13.31 1.00
C LEU A 97 19.41 -13.07 0.59
N ASN A 98 19.98 -11.91 0.94
CA ASN A 98 21.33 -11.50 0.56
C ASN A 98 22.12 -11.10 1.82
N THR A 99 22.17 -12.00 2.81
CA THR A 99 22.69 -11.66 4.15
C THR A 99 24.11 -11.13 4.11
N GLU A 100 24.95 -11.69 3.24
CA GLU A 100 26.34 -11.29 3.02
C GLU A 100 26.51 -9.83 2.57
N LEU A 101 25.52 -9.25 1.88
CA LEU A 101 25.54 -7.86 1.43
C LEU A 101 24.92 -6.88 2.45
N PHE A 102 24.16 -7.41 3.40
CA PHE A 102 23.37 -6.61 4.34
C PHE A 102 23.79 -6.80 5.81
N ASP A 103 24.81 -7.63 6.07
CA ASP A 103 25.47 -7.74 7.36
C ASP A 103 26.30 -6.49 7.65
N GLY A 104 26.23 -6.00 8.90
CA GLY A 104 26.92 -4.76 9.31
C GLY A 104 26.23 -3.45 8.93
N ARG A 105 24.91 -3.48 8.65
CA ARG A 105 24.13 -2.24 8.57
C ARG A 105 24.30 -1.38 9.83
N PRO A 106 24.34 -0.04 9.69
CA PRO A 106 24.29 0.84 10.85
C PRO A 106 23.02 0.63 11.68
#